data_AF-A0A7I9YJ02-F1
#
_entry.id   AF-A0A7I9YJ02-F1
#
_cell.length_a   1.000
_cell.length_b   1.000
_cell.length_c   1.000
_cell.angle_alpha   90.00
_cell.angle_beta   90.00
_cell.angle_gamma   90.00
#
_symmetry.space_group_name_H-M   'P 1'
#
loop_
_entity.id
_entity.type
_entity.pdbx_description
1 polymer ?
#
loop_
_entity_poly.entity_id
_entity_poly.type
_entity_poly.pdbx_seq_one_letter_code
_entity_poly.pdbx_strand_id
1 'polypeptide(L)'
;MSFVIVAPEAVADAVTSLENLDATVRSARAAAAVPTTTIAAAAADEVSTAIATLFAQHGAAFQALSGRGAAFHTELVQTLEASVRAYAAAEAADVTLLQVVEAVLEAVQQDVLALINAPTNILLGRPLIGDGANGITDAAGVGSAGGAGGILWGNGGRGGASIADGAPGGPGGPAGLIGTGGAGGMGGLAAAGGAGGTGGLLWGSGGTGGLGGWTGVGGAGGNAVFFGDGGTGGQGGTFMVNGGVTIPGGTGGTGGAGGLLWGNGGAGGIGGPYATGGRGGSALWFGDGGTGGMGGAFANGGLGGNGGYLVGNGGAGGTGGVVSGIGGLGGASGQWLGHSGAAGADGGPAAVQLTVHHTRPTMQVSVDGGPVVQATVDTGSNALFFAPQDVDLAALGAPIQTGLIYNFGSPGDETVVTYNQYRAAVNFGNGIMTQPTTIGVITSEVHNGTPVAPETLIGVGANANNPAFAFTAVQQLPGVLAQGILVNQPQHYFQFGENPLTEIARVTGSPVTNELRVQINDTSLQAVTLGAVDTGGVNGTIPRNLLPPELQHIPVGGTLPAGTKIYVAVGDTVLYEQITLGGTSATMVTAPLGSGGVFNTGNYPYTLMPIYHSYDPAGVGTIVFDLLPT
;
A
#
# COMPACT_ATOMS: atom_id res chain seq x y z
N MET A 1 -39.16 -3.97 -15.15
CA MET A 1 -39.01 -2.50 -15.19
C MET A 1 -37.80 -2.20 -16.04
N SER A 2 -37.92 -1.35 -17.06
CA SER A 2 -36.75 -0.95 -17.86
C SER A 2 -35.99 0.13 -17.12
N PHE A 3 -34.75 -0.12 -16.75
CA PHE A 3 -33.85 0.93 -16.28
C PHE A 3 -33.46 1.78 -17.48
N VAL A 4 -33.74 3.08 -17.40
CA VAL A 4 -33.22 4.06 -18.36
C VAL A 4 -31.92 4.58 -17.76
N ILE A 5 -30.80 4.19 -18.35
CA ILE A 5 -29.47 4.70 -17.99
C ILE A 5 -29.16 5.83 -18.96
N VAL A 6 -29.00 7.04 -18.44
CA VAL A 6 -28.48 8.19 -19.19
C VAL A 6 -27.05 8.41 -18.70
N ALA A 7 -26.12 8.70 -19.61
CA ALA A 7 -24.77 9.14 -19.27
C ALA A 7 -24.73 10.68 -19.43
N PRO A 8 -24.84 11.47 -18.33
CA PRO A 8 -24.90 12.93 -18.39
C PRO A 8 -23.70 13.55 -19.12
N GLU A 9 -22.53 12.92 -19.01
CA GLU A 9 -21.28 13.33 -19.65
C GLU A 9 -21.39 13.24 -21.18
N ALA A 10 -21.96 12.15 -21.70
CA ALA A 10 -22.15 11.97 -23.14
C ALA A 10 -23.16 12.98 -23.73
N VAL A 11 -24.15 13.40 -22.93
CA VAL A 11 -25.12 14.43 -23.35
C VAL A 11 -24.50 15.83 -23.28
N ALA A 12 -23.65 16.11 -22.29
CA ALA A 12 -22.89 17.36 -22.21
C ALA A 12 -21.94 17.54 -23.41
N ASP A 13 -21.22 16.48 -23.80
CA ASP A 13 -20.35 16.49 -24.98
C ASP A 13 -21.15 16.72 -26.29
N ALA A 14 -22.36 16.15 -26.36
CA ALA A 14 -23.27 16.36 -27.48
C ALA A 14 -23.76 17.81 -27.55
N VAL A 15 -24.06 18.44 -26.40
CA VAL A 15 -24.42 19.87 -26.31
C VAL A 15 -23.28 20.74 -26.83
N THR A 16 -22.04 20.53 -26.38
CA THR A 16 -20.86 21.28 -26.87
C THR A 16 -20.64 21.09 -28.38
N SER A 17 -20.88 19.88 -28.89
CA SER A 17 -20.80 19.60 -30.33
C SER A 17 -21.86 20.36 -31.13
N LEU A 18 -23.09 20.47 -30.60
CA LEU A 18 -24.18 21.23 -31.21
C LEU A 18 -23.90 22.74 -31.19
N GLU A 19 -23.34 23.28 -30.12
CA GLU A 19 -22.92 24.70 -30.04
C GLU A 19 -21.84 25.03 -31.09
N ASN A 20 -20.84 24.15 -31.25
CA ASN A 20 -19.80 24.30 -32.27
C ASN A 20 -20.37 24.21 -33.70
N LEU A 21 -21.34 23.31 -33.93
CA LEU A 21 -22.03 23.18 -35.21
C LEU A 21 -22.81 24.45 -35.54
N ASP A 22 -23.54 25.00 -34.57
CA ASP A 22 -24.31 26.24 -34.70
C ASP A 22 -23.41 27.44 -35.00
N ALA A 23 -22.27 27.57 -34.32
CA ALA A 23 -21.25 28.57 -34.64
C ALA A 23 -20.73 28.45 -36.08
N THR A 24 -20.45 27.22 -36.53
CA THR A 24 -20.00 26.92 -37.90
C THR A 24 -21.06 27.29 -38.93
N VAL A 25 -22.32 26.88 -38.69
CA VAL A 25 -23.45 27.13 -39.58
C VAL A 25 -23.80 28.62 -39.64
N ARG A 26 -23.77 29.35 -38.52
CA ARG A 26 -23.97 30.80 -38.50
C ARG A 26 -22.89 31.53 -39.29
N SER A 27 -21.62 31.15 -39.12
CA SER A 27 -20.50 31.72 -39.88
C SER A 27 -20.66 31.51 -41.39
N ALA A 28 -20.95 30.27 -41.82
CA ALA A 28 -21.18 29.95 -43.23
C ALA A 28 -22.37 30.71 -43.83
N ARG A 29 -23.46 30.86 -43.07
CA ARG A 29 -24.65 31.63 -43.49
C ARG A 29 -24.35 33.12 -43.64
N ALA A 30 -23.60 33.70 -42.71
CA ALA A 30 -23.19 35.11 -42.78
C ALA A 30 -22.33 35.38 -44.02
N ALA A 31 -21.38 34.48 -44.33
CA ALA A 31 -20.56 34.57 -45.53
C ALA A 31 -21.38 34.46 -46.83
N ALA A 32 -22.43 33.63 -46.84
CA ALA A 32 -23.29 33.42 -48.01
C ALA A 32 -24.36 34.51 -48.20
N ALA A 33 -24.61 35.36 -47.19
CA ALA A 33 -25.73 36.30 -47.20
C ALA A 33 -25.65 37.33 -48.33
N VAL A 34 -24.54 38.07 -48.43
CA VAL A 34 -24.32 39.09 -49.47
C VAL A 34 -24.35 38.50 -50.89
N PRO A 35 -23.52 37.49 -51.24
CA PRO A 35 -23.47 36.98 -52.62
C PRO A 35 -24.78 36.36 -53.13
N THR A 36 -25.69 35.94 -52.24
CA THR A 36 -26.99 35.33 -52.62
C THR A 36 -28.14 36.33 -52.66
N THR A 37 -27.97 37.53 -52.09
CA THR A 37 -29.03 38.56 -51.99
C THR A 37 -28.75 39.80 -52.82
N THR A 38 -27.50 40.00 -53.26
CA THR A 38 -27.08 41.15 -54.09
C THR A 38 -26.59 40.68 -55.46
N ILE A 39 -27.41 39.89 -56.15
CA ILE A 39 -27.07 39.35 -57.48
C ILE A 39 -27.25 40.46 -58.52
N ALA A 40 -26.19 40.76 -59.28
CA ALA A 40 -26.25 41.73 -60.37
C ALA A 40 -26.97 41.12 -61.59
N ALA A 41 -27.73 41.95 -62.32
CA ALA A 41 -28.30 41.55 -63.60
C ALA A 41 -27.17 41.26 -64.62
N ALA A 42 -27.26 40.14 -65.34
CA ALA A 42 -26.23 39.71 -66.28
C ALA A 42 -26.12 40.62 -67.52
N ALA A 43 -27.19 41.33 -67.87
CA ALA A 43 -27.24 42.38 -68.88
C ALA A 43 -28.26 43.45 -68.47
N ALA A 44 -28.19 44.65 -69.09
CA ALA A 44 -29.05 45.80 -68.78
C ALA A 44 -30.45 45.68 -69.43
N ASP A 45 -31.05 44.50 -69.33
CA ASP A 45 -32.39 44.19 -69.82
C ASP A 45 -33.33 43.79 -68.67
N GLU A 46 -34.63 43.96 -68.92
CA GLU A 46 -35.68 43.72 -67.93
C GLU A 46 -35.78 42.25 -67.52
N VAL A 47 -35.44 41.31 -68.40
CA VAL A 47 -35.49 39.86 -68.11
C VAL A 47 -34.34 39.48 -67.17
N SER A 48 -33.11 39.92 -67.45
CA SER A 48 -31.95 39.72 -66.56
C SER A 48 -32.15 40.36 -65.19
N THR A 49 -32.78 41.54 -65.14
CA THR A 49 -33.11 42.25 -63.89
C THR A 49 -34.18 41.50 -63.09
N ALA A 50 -35.23 41.01 -63.76
CA ALA A 50 -36.28 40.22 -63.12
C ALA A 50 -35.75 38.88 -62.57
N ILE A 51 -34.87 38.20 -63.30
CA ILE A 51 -34.23 36.96 -62.87
C ILE A 51 -33.31 37.19 -61.66
N ALA A 52 -32.46 38.23 -61.69
CA ALA A 52 -31.61 38.59 -60.56
C ALA A 52 -32.44 38.93 -59.31
N THR A 53 -33.55 39.64 -59.48
CA THR A 53 -34.50 39.97 -58.40
C THR A 53 -35.16 38.72 -57.82
N LEU A 54 -35.59 37.77 -58.66
CA LEU A 54 -36.17 36.51 -58.22
C LEU A 54 -35.19 35.70 -57.36
N PHE A 55 -33.93 35.57 -57.81
CA PHE A 55 -32.90 34.85 -57.04
C PHE A 55 -32.54 35.58 -55.73
N ALA A 56 -32.46 36.91 -55.74
CA ALA A 56 -32.24 37.69 -54.52
C ALA A 56 -33.38 37.54 -53.49
N GLN A 57 -34.64 37.50 -53.94
CA GLN A 57 -35.79 37.22 -53.10
C GLN A 57 -35.76 35.81 -52.51
N HIS A 58 -35.34 34.81 -53.30
CA HIS A 58 -35.16 33.44 -52.80
C HIS A 58 -34.03 33.36 -51.76
N GLY A 59 -32.91 34.05 -52.00
CA GLY A 59 -31.81 34.18 -51.03
C GLY A 59 -32.27 34.80 -49.70
N ALA A 60 -33.08 35.87 -49.75
CA ALA A 60 -33.65 36.50 -48.56
C ALA A 60 -34.61 35.56 -47.80
N ALA A 61 -35.45 34.81 -48.51
CA ALA A 61 -36.34 33.81 -47.91
C ALA A 61 -35.56 32.67 -47.23
N PHE A 62 -34.47 32.19 -47.85
CA PHE A 62 -33.57 31.20 -47.27
C PHE A 62 -32.90 31.71 -45.98
N GLN A 63 -32.45 32.96 -45.94
CA GLN A 63 -31.87 33.58 -44.74
C GLN A 63 -32.90 33.70 -43.61
N ALA A 64 -34.14 34.09 -43.92
CA ALA A 64 -35.22 34.17 -42.95
C ALA A 64 -35.59 32.79 -42.34
N LEU A 65 -35.68 31.75 -43.18
CA LEU A 65 -35.92 30.37 -42.71
C LEU A 65 -34.76 29.85 -41.86
N SER A 66 -33.52 30.12 -42.29
CA SER A 66 -32.30 29.78 -41.55
C SER A 66 -32.26 30.42 -40.17
N GLY A 67 -32.70 31.68 -40.05
CA GLY A 67 -32.84 32.36 -38.76
C GLY A 67 -33.82 31.67 -37.80
N ARG A 68 -34.97 31.19 -38.31
CA ARG A 68 -35.92 30.40 -37.50
C ARG A 68 -35.33 29.07 -37.05
N GLY A 69 -34.58 28.39 -37.92
CA GLY A 69 -33.88 27.15 -37.56
C GLY A 69 -32.79 27.35 -36.50
N ALA A 70 -32.09 28.49 -36.52
CA ALA A 70 -31.11 28.82 -35.48
C ALA A 70 -31.77 29.09 -34.12
N ALA A 71 -32.93 29.75 -34.10
CA ALA A 71 -33.70 29.95 -32.86
C ALA A 71 -34.17 28.63 -32.26
N PHE A 72 -34.69 27.71 -33.09
CA PHE A 72 -35.05 26.36 -32.66
C PHE A 72 -33.84 25.57 -32.12
N HIS A 73 -32.68 25.66 -32.78
CA HIS A 73 -31.45 25.01 -32.32
C HIS A 73 -31.03 25.51 -30.93
N THR A 74 -31.10 26.82 -30.70
CA THR A 74 -30.83 27.41 -29.39
C THR A 74 -31.79 26.89 -28.32
N GLU A 75 -33.09 26.84 -28.61
CA GLU A 75 -34.10 26.29 -27.68
C GLU A 75 -33.86 24.80 -27.37
N LEU A 76 -33.48 24.02 -28.39
CA LEU A 76 -33.14 22.60 -28.26
C LEU A 76 -31.93 22.40 -27.33
N VAL A 77 -30.85 23.15 -27.55
CA VAL A 77 -29.63 23.08 -26.71
C VAL A 77 -29.94 23.49 -25.28
N GLN A 78 -30.67 24.59 -25.06
CA GLN A 78 -31.07 25.04 -23.72
C GLN A 78 -31.94 23.99 -22.99
N THR A 79 -32.82 23.32 -23.72
CA THR A 79 -33.67 22.24 -23.18
C THR A 79 -32.85 21.01 -22.81
N LEU A 80 -31.85 20.64 -23.62
CA LEU A 80 -30.93 19.53 -23.32
C LEU A 80 -30.10 19.82 -22.06
N GLU A 81 -29.53 21.02 -21.93
CA GLU A 81 -28.80 21.44 -20.72
C GLU A 81 -29.68 21.46 -19.46
N ALA A 82 -30.92 21.94 -19.58
CA ALA A 82 -31.89 21.91 -18.48
C ALA A 82 -32.22 20.46 -18.07
N SER A 83 -32.31 19.56 -19.05
CA SER A 83 -32.58 18.14 -18.80
C SER A 83 -31.41 17.46 -18.10
N VAL A 84 -30.16 17.70 -18.51
CA VAL A 84 -28.94 17.17 -17.84
C VAL A 84 -28.87 17.63 -16.39
N ARG A 85 -29.13 18.91 -16.12
CA ARG A 85 -29.18 19.45 -14.75
C ARG A 85 -30.30 18.83 -13.91
N ALA A 86 -31.46 18.56 -14.50
CA ALA A 86 -32.56 17.90 -13.81
C ALA A 86 -32.22 16.45 -13.45
N TYR A 87 -31.52 15.71 -14.33
CA TYR A 87 -31.03 14.37 -14.03
C TYR A 87 -29.97 14.37 -12.91
N ALA A 88 -28.97 15.24 -12.99
CA ALA A 88 -27.96 15.36 -11.93
C ALA A 88 -28.57 15.76 -10.57
N ALA A 89 -29.57 16.64 -10.56
CA ALA A 89 -30.31 17.00 -9.36
C ALA A 89 -31.15 15.84 -8.81
N ALA A 90 -31.72 14.99 -9.68
CA ALA A 90 -32.42 13.79 -9.27
C ALA A 90 -31.47 12.75 -8.66
N GLU A 91 -30.31 12.51 -9.26
CA GLU A 91 -29.29 11.60 -8.70
C GLU A 91 -28.78 12.09 -7.34
N ALA A 92 -28.53 13.40 -7.19
CA ALA A 92 -28.15 13.97 -5.90
C ALA A 92 -29.26 13.79 -4.85
N ALA A 93 -30.52 13.99 -5.23
CA ALA A 93 -31.66 13.75 -4.35
C ALA A 93 -31.79 12.27 -3.94
N ASP A 94 -31.60 11.34 -4.88
CA ASP A 94 -31.64 9.90 -4.62
C ASP A 94 -30.51 9.45 -3.68
N VAL A 95 -29.29 9.96 -3.86
CA VAL A 95 -28.16 9.72 -2.95
C VAL A 95 -28.44 10.25 -1.54
N THR A 96 -28.98 11.46 -1.42
CA THR A 96 -29.35 12.00 -0.10
C THR A 96 -30.47 11.22 0.57
N LEU A 97 -31.45 10.72 -0.20
CA LEU A 97 -32.51 9.86 0.32
C LEU A 97 -31.94 8.54 0.83
N LEU A 98 -31.03 7.90 0.09
CA LEU A 98 -30.34 6.68 0.51
C LEU A 98 -29.60 6.89 1.84
N GLN A 99 -28.82 7.98 1.97
CA GLN A 99 -28.11 8.33 3.20
C GLN A 99 -29.05 8.54 4.40
N VAL A 100 -30.20 9.18 4.20
CA VAL A 100 -31.21 9.37 5.25
C VAL A 100 -31.85 8.04 5.65
N VAL A 101 -32.16 7.17 4.67
CA VAL A 101 -32.74 5.85 4.94
C VAL A 101 -31.77 5.00 5.76
N GLU A 102 -30.48 4.99 5.42
CA GLU A 102 -29.44 4.28 6.18
C GLU A 102 -29.35 4.80 7.63
N ALA A 103 -29.27 6.11 7.82
CA ALA A 103 -29.21 6.71 9.15
C ALA A 103 -30.46 6.42 10.01
N VAL A 104 -31.65 6.43 9.40
CA VAL A 104 -32.91 6.09 10.10
C VAL A 104 -32.92 4.62 10.51
N LEU A 105 -32.46 3.71 9.65
CA LEU A 105 -32.40 2.29 9.96
C LEU A 105 -31.45 2.01 11.13
N GLU A 106 -30.28 2.65 11.16
CA GLU A 106 -29.33 2.54 12.27
C GLU A 106 -29.93 3.06 13.59
N ALA A 107 -30.58 4.22 13.56
CA ALA A 107 -31.21 4.80 14.75
C ALA A 107 -32.32 3.88 15.31
N VAL A 108 -33.18 3.33 14.45
CA VAL A 108 -34.23 2.40 14.85
C VAL A 108 -33.65 1.12 15.47
N GLN A 109 -32.57 0.58 14.89
CA GLN A 109 -31.89 -0.58 15.44
C GLN A 109 -31.32 -0.28 16.84
N GLN A 110 -30.67 0.87 17.02
CA GLN A 110 -30.13 1.28 18.30
C GLN A 110 -31.22 1.47 19.36
N ASP A 111 -32.35 2.08 19.01
CA ASP A 111 -33.49 2.27 19.92
C ASP A 111 -34.09 0.92 20.37
N VAL A 112 -34.25 -0.02 19.44
CA VAL A 112 -34.72 -1.37 19.76
C VAL A 112 -33.73 -2.10 20.68
N LEU A 113 -32.42 -2.02 20.38
CA LEU A 113 -31.39 -2.60 21.24
C LEU A 113 -31.37 -1.93 22.62
N ALA A 114 -31.52 -0.61 22.69
CA ALA A 114 -31.60 0.11 23.95
C ALA A 114 -32.79 -0.35 24.79
N LEU A 115 -33.95 -0.55 24.17
CA LEU A 115 -35.14 -1.08 24.85
C LEU A 115 -34.94 -2.51 25.36
N ILE A 116 -34.37 -3.40 24.52
CA ILE A 116 -34.06 -4.79 24.89
C ILE A 116 -33.05 -4.84 26.04
N ASN A 117 -32.04 -3.98 26.01
CA ASN A 117 -30.95 -3.97 26.98
C ASN A 117 -31.27 -3.21 28.26
N ALA A 118 -32.27 -2.32 28.27
CA ALA A 118 -32.59 -1.49 29.44
C ALA A 118 -32.77 -2.30 30.74
N PRO A 119 -33.51 -3.43 30.77
CA PRO A 119 -33.67 -4.22 31.98
C PRO A 119 -32.35 -4.76 32.53
N THR A 120 -31.48 -5.31 31.68
CA THR A 120 -30.20 -5.89 32.13
C THR A 120 -29.15 -4.84 32.42
N ASN A 121 -29.18 -3.70 31.73
CA ASN A 121 -28.34 -2.55 32.07
C ASN A 121 -28.68 -2.02 33.47
N ILE A 122 -29.97 -1.92 33.82
CA ILE A 122 -30.40 -1.50 35.16
C ILE A 122 -30.03 -2.54 36.23
N LEU A 123 -30.27 -3.82 35.96
CA LEU A 123 -30.12 -4.87 36.97
C LEU A 123 -28.68 -5.34 37.16
N LEU A 124 -27.90 -5.38 36.08
CA LEU A 124 -26.61 -6.06 36.01
C LEU A 124 -25.48 -5.18 35.47
N GLY A 125 -25.77 -3.93 35.08
CA GLY A 125 -24.79 -3.02 34.50
C GLY A 125 -24.22 -3.50 33.16
N ARG A 126 -24.92 -4.41 32.48
CA ARG A 126 -24.43 -5.10 31.29
C ARG A 126 -25.58 -5.36 30.30
N PRO A 127 -25.35 -5.14 28.98
CA PRO A 127 -26.39 -5.38 27.99
C PRO A 127 -26.72 -6.87 27.91
N LEU A 128 -27.95 -7.19 27.50
CA LEU A 128 -28.36 -8.55 27.21
C LEU A 128 -27.76 -9.00 25.88
N ILE A 129 -27.79 -8.10 24.89
CA ILE A 129 -27.28 -8.28 23.53
C ILE A 129 -26.44 -7.05 23.14
N GLY A 130 -25.24 -7.24 22.62
CA GLY A 130 -24.40 -6.18 22.10
C GLY A 130 -22.93 -6.40 22.44
N ASP A 131 -22.04 -5.84 21.64
CA ASP A 131 -20.61 -6.00 21.86
C ASP A 131 -20.12 -5.14 23.04
N GLY A 132 -19.01 -5.57 23.63
CA GLY A 132 -18.34 -4.83 24.69
C GLY A 132 -17.71 -3.55 24.17
N ALA A 133 -17.71 -2.50 24.98
CA ALA A 133 -17.05 -1.24 24.63
C ALA A 133 -15.55 -1.47 24.42
N ASN A 134 -14.98 -0.93 23.34
CA ASN A 134 -13.54 -0.96 23.14
C ASN A 134 -12.85 -0.12 24.22
N GLY A 135 -11.71 -0.60 24.69
CA GLY A 135 -10.78 0.16 25.49
C GLY A 135 -10.21 1.33 24.68
N ILE A 136 -9.75 2.34 25.40
CA ILE A 136 -9.18 3.57 24.86
C ILE A 136 -7.78 3.78 25.44
N THR A 137 -6.94 4.49 24.71
CA THR A 137 -5.70 5.03 25.26
C THR A 137 -6.04 6.31 26.01
N ASP A 138 -5.73 6.34 27.30
CA ASP A 138 -5.97 7.54 28.12
C ASP A 138 -4.94 8.65 27.85
N ALA A 139 -5.13 9.80 28.49
CA ALA A 139 -4.24 10.95 28.34
C ALA A 139 -2.80 10.70 28.84
N ALA A 140 -2.59 9.68 29.67
CA ALA A 140 -1.25 9.26 30.11
C ALA A 140 -0.61 8.27 29.14
N GLY A 141 -1.29 7.88 28.06
CA GLY A 141 -0.81 6.91 27.10
C GLY A 141 -1.03 5.46 27.53
N VAL A 142 -1.94 5.18 28.47
CA VAL A 142 -2.23 3.84 28.97
C VAL A 142 -3.52 3.32 28.36
N GLY A 143 -3.48 2.11 27.80
CA GLY A 143 -4.62 1.42 27.22
C GLY A 143 -5.53 0.80 28.28
N SER A 144 -6.82 1.15 28.26
CA SER A 144 -7.82 0.54 29.14
C SER A 144 -8.28 -0.83 28.65
N ALA A 145 -8.83 -1.64 29.56
CA ALA A 145 -9.40 -2.94 29.20
C ALA A 145 -10.63 -2.80 28.30
N GLY A 146 -10.82 -3.76 27.40
CA GLY A 146 -12.07 -3.92 26.66
C GLY A 146 -13.21 -4.36 27.58
N GLY A 147 -14.39 -3.80 27.37
CA GLY A 147 -15.62 -4.15 28.09
C GLY A 147 -16.11 -5.54 27.75
N ALA A 148 -16.86 -6.15 28.67
CA ALA A 148 -17.50 -7.45 28.41
C ALA A 148 -18.63 -7.31 27.38
N GLY A 149 -18.75 -8.29 26.48
CA GLY A 149 -19.90 -8.43 25.59
C GLY A 149 -21.20 -8.70 26.35
N GLY A 150 -22.34 -8.58 25.67
CA GLY A 150 -23.68 -8.80 26.23
C GLY A 150 -23.82 -10.17 26.86
N ILE A 151 -24.78 -10.33 27.78
CA ILE A 151 -24.94 -11.56 28.56
C ILE A 151 -25.25 -12.77 27.66
N LEU A 152 -26.18 -12.63 26.70
CA LEU A 152 -26.57 -13.72 25.81
C LEU A 152 -25.77 -13.71 24.51
N TRP A 153 -25.61 -12.54 23.91
CA TRP A 153 -24.93 -12.39 22.63
C TRP A 153 -24.08 -11.13 22.62
N GLY A 154 -22.81 -11.26 22.26
CA GLY A 154 -21.92 -10.12 22.10
C GLY A 154 -20.47 -10.51 22.21
N ASN A 155 -19.67 -9.95 21.33
CA ASN A 155 -18.22 -10.03 21.38
C ASN A 155 -17.68 -9.17 22.53
N GLY A 156 -16.52 -9.54 23.06
CA GLY A 156 -15.79 -8.66 23.96
C GLY A 156 -15.19 -7.47 23.22
N GLY A 157 -15.09 -6.32 23.89
CA GLY A 157 -14.43 -5.14 23.33
C GLY A 157 -12.92 -5.35 23.16
N ARG A 158 -12.32 -4.73 22.13
CA ARG A 158 -10.86 -4.69 21.97
C ARG A 158 -10.23 -3.91 23.13
N GLY A 159 -9.09 -4.34 23.65
CA GLY A 159 -8.31 -3.58 24.62
C GLY A 159 -7.60 -2.38 24.00
N GLY A 160 -7.49 -1.28 24.76
CA GLY A 160 -6.81 -0.06 24.31
C GLY A 160 -5.31 -0.26 24.17
N ALA A 161 -4.69 0.44 23.22
CA ALA A 161 -3.23 0.45 23.06
C ALA A 161 -2.57 1.31 24.14
N SER A 162 -1.42 0.86 24.63
CA SER A 162 -0.54 1.64 25.51
C SER A 162 0.64 2.16 24.68
N ILE A 163 0.91 3.46 24.80
CA ILE A 163 2.08 4.14 24.23
C ILE A 163 3.04 4.64 25.32
N ALA A 164 2.62 4.57 26.59
CA ALA A 164 3.45 4.93 27.74
C ALA A 164 4.47 3.83 28.08
N ASP A 165 5.71 4.24 28.36
CA ASP A 165 6.78 3.32 28.76
C ASP A 165 6.37 2.44 29.96
N GLY A 166 6.59 1.13 29.84
CA GLY A 166 6.28 0.15 30.86
C GLY A 166 4.79 -0.17 31.05
N ALA A 167 3.88 0.50 30.34
CA ALA A 167 2.44 0.26 30.45
C ALA A 167 2.02 -0.95 29.57
N PRO A 168 1.48 -2.03 30.16
CA PRO A 168 1.00 -3.16 29.37
C PRO A 168 -0.19 -2.74 28.51
N GLY A 169 -0.42 -3.45 27.40
CA GLY A 169 -1.61 -3.22 26.59
C GLY A 169 -2.89 -3.59 27.34
N GLY A 170 -3.97 -2.87 27.05
CA GLY A 170 -5.27 -3.17 27.65
C GLY A 170 -5.70 -4.60 27.30
N PRO A 171 -6.16 -5.42 28.25
CA PRO A 171 -6.66 -6.74 27.92
C PRO A 171 -7.97 -6.64 27.11
N GLY A 172 -8.19 -7.58 26.21
CA GLY A 172 -9.46 -7.73 25.50
C GLY A 172 -10.57 -8.17 26.44
N GLY A 173 -11.79 -7.66 26.21
CA GLY A 173 -12.96 -8.00 27.01
C GLY A 173 -13.43 -9.44 26.77
N PRO A 174 -14.03 -10.11 27.77
CA PRO A 174 -14.65 -11.41 27.56
C PRO A 174 -15.98 -11.28 26.81
N ALA A 175 -16.36 -12.33 26.08
CA ALA A 175 -17.66 -12.44 25.45
C ALA A 175 -18.79 -12.87 26.43
N GLY A 176 -20.01 -12.94 25.89
CA GLY A 176 -21.21 -13.42 26.57
C GLY A 176 -21.35 -14.94 26.68
N LEU A 177 -22.60 -15.41 26.59
CA LEU A 177 -22.89 -16.82 26.34
C LEU A 177 -22.44 -17.23 24.93
N ILE A 178 -22.75 -16.39 23.94
CA ILE A 178 -22.33 -16.51 22.54
C ILE A 178 -21.55 -15.27 22.14
N GLY A 179 -20.36 -15.45 21.57
CA GLY A 179 -19.54 -14.35 21.05
C GLY A 179 -18.04 -14.61 21.16
N THR A 180 -17.27 -13.84 20.43
CA THR A 180 -15.80 -13.94 20.41
C THR A 180 -15.18 -13.00 21.45
N GLY A 181 -14.09 -13.43 22.08
CA GLY A 181 -13.34 -12.56 22.99
C GLY A 181 -12.72 -11.38 22.24
N GLY A 182 -12.62 -10.23 22.90
CA GLY A 182 -12.01 -9.04 22.30
C GLY A 182 -10.49 -9.20 22.11
N ALA A 183 -9.93 -8.54 21.10
CA ALA A 183 -8.47 -8.52 20.92
C ALA A 183 -7.77 -7.75 22.05
N GLY A 184 -6.57 -8.13 22.44
CA GLY A 184 -5.73 -7.35 23.33
C GLY A 184 -5.13 -6.12 22.66
N GLY A 185 -4.85 -5.07 23.44
CA GLY A 185 -4.20 -3.85 22.99
C GLY A 185 -2.68 -3.98 22.91
N MET A 186 -2.03 -3.10 22.13
CA MET A 186 -0.57 -3.02 22.07
C MET A 186 0.01 -2.58 23.42
N GLY A 187 1.16 -3.14 23.82
CA GLY A 187 1.93 -2.66 24.98
C GLY A 187 2.78 -1.43 24.66
N GLY A 188 3.04 -0.60 25.66
CA GLY A 188 4.02 0.48 25.55
C GLY A 188 5.45 -0.05 25.60
N LEU A 189 6.44 0.82 25.41
CA LEU A 189 7.87 0.45 25.40
C LEU A 189 8.22 -0.47 26.59
N ALA A 190 8.88 -1.60 26.30
CA ALA A 190 9.29 -2.63 27.25
C ALA A 190 8.15 -3.31 28.03
N ALA A 191 6.90 -3.17 27.58
CA ALA A 191 5.74 -3.76 28.21
C ALA A 191 5.05 -4.80 27.32
N ALA A 192 4.37 -5.76 27.96
CA ALA A 192 3.67 -6.81 27.23
C ALA A 192 2.41 -6.29 26.53
N GLY A 193 2.05 -6.94 25.43
CA GLY A 193 0.75 -6.76 24.81
C GLY A 193 -0.37 -7.27 25.72
N GLY A 194 -1.56 -6.69 25.59
CA GLY A 194 -2.74 -7.11 26.32
C GLY A 194 -3.14 -8.54 25.96
N ALA A 195 -3.61 -9.32 26.92
CA ALA A 195 -4.16 -10.65 26.63
C ALA A 195 -5.46 -10.52 25.82
N GLY A 196 -5.71 -11.48 24.93
CA GLY A 196 -7.01 -11.63 24.27
C GLY A 196 -8.10 -12.04 25.26
N GLY A 197 -9.32 -11.58 25.00
CA GLY A 197 -10.49 -11.87 25.81
C GLY A 197 -10.93 -13.32 25.69
N THR A 198 -11.62 -13.83 26.72
CA THR A 198 -12.19 -15.18 26.69
C THR A 198 -13.41 -15.23 25.75
N GLY A 199 -13.54 -16.29 24.97
CA GLY A 199 -14.70 -16.56 24.12
C GLY A 199 -15.97 -16.85 24.93
N GLY A 200 -17.10 -16.98 24.21
CA GLY A 200 -18.40 -17.17 24.83
C GLY A 200 -18.48 -18.45 25.67
N LEU A 201 -19.25 -18.40 26.77
CA LEU A 201 -19.39 -19.54 27.69
C LEU A 201 -19.88 -20.81 26.99
N LEU A 202 -20.82 -20.69 26.05
CA LEU A 202 -21.33 -21.80 25.25
C LEU A 202 -20.62 -21.87 23.91
N TRP A 203 -20.57 -20.77 23.16
CA TRP A 203 -19.96 -20.74 21.84
C TRP A 203 -19.18 -19.46 21.59
N GLY A 204 -17.93 -19.62 21.18
CA GLY A 204 -17.16 -18.55 20.60
C GLY A 204 -15.67 -18.69 20.87
N SER A 205 -14.88 -18.16 19.96
CA SER A 205 -13.43 -18.21 20.04
C SER A 205 -12.87 -17.19 21.03
N GLY A 206 -11.68 -17.48 21.55
CA GLY A 206 -10.92 -16.48 22.28
C GLY A 206 -10.43 -15.35 21.35
N GLY A 207 -10.20 -14.18 21.92
CA GLY A 207 -9.66 -13.02 21.22
C GLY A 207 -8.16 -13.14 20.97
N THR A 208 -7.64 -12.43 19.98
CA THR A 208 -6.20 -12.40 19.71
C THR A 208 -5.44 -11.63 20.80
N GLY A 209 -4.22 -12.03 21.13
CA GLY A 209 -3.33 -11.25 21.98
C GLY A 209 -2.84 -9.98 21.28
N GLY A 210 -2.56 -8.94 22.04
CA GLY A 210 -2.03 -7.67 21.54
C GLY A 210 -0.54 -7.73 21.24
N LEU A 211 -0.07 -6.84 20.37
CA LEU A 211 1.36 -6.66 20.09
C LEU A 211 2.12 -6.26 21.37
N GLY A 212 3.27 -6.87 21.62
CA GLY A 212 4.19 -6.36 22.65
C GLY A 212 4.76 -5.02 22.25
N GLY A 213 4.86 -4.07 23.17
CA GLY A 213 5.61 -2.84 22.87
C GLY A 213 7.06 -3.16 22.57
N TRP A 214 7.84 -2.22 22.05
CA TRP A 214 9.24 -2.50 21.68
C TRP A 214 9.99 -3.20 22.84
N THR A 215 10.70 -4.29 22.55
CA THR A 215 11.34 -5.22 23.51
C THR A 215 10.41 -6.02 24.43
N GLY A 216 9.11 -5.74 24.41
CA GLY A 216 8.06 -6.36 25.22
C GLY A 216 7.42 -7.58 24.55
N VAL A 217 6.98 -8.53 25.37
CA VAL A 217 6.38 -9.81 24.95
C VAL A 217 4.99 -9.61 24.35
N GLY A 218 4.65 -10.39 23.32
CA GLY A 218 3.30 -10.41 22.78
C GLY A 218 2.26 -10.91 23.78
N GLY A 219 1.05 -10.35 23.75
CA GLY A 219 -0.05 -10.76 24.61
C GLY A 219 -0.47 -12.20 24.33
N ALA A 220 -0.90 -12.93 25.36
CA ALA A 220 -1.47 -14.27 25.15
C ALA A 220 -2.80 -14.17 24.40
N GLY A 221 -3.10 -15.15 23.55
CA GLY A 221 -4.42 -15.33 22.97
C GLY A 221 -5.42 -15.76 24.05
N GLY A 222 -6.67 -15.32 23.90
CA GLY A 222 -7.76 -15.68 24.79
C GLY A 222 -8.17 -17.14 24.63
N ASN A 223 -8.71 -17.75 25.68
CA ASN A 223 -9.22 -19.11 25.61
C ASN A 223 -10.67 -19.12 25.10
N ALA A 224 -11.08 -20.19 24.44
CA ALA A 224 -12.50 -20.54 24.33
C ALA A 224 -12.94 -21.34 25.56
N VAL A 225 -14.26 -21.43 25.80
CA VAL A 225 -14.80 -22.08 27.01
C VAL A 225 -15.36 -23.47 26.72
N PHE A 226 -16.46 -23.58 25.97
CA PHE A 226 -17.12 -24.86 25.72
C PHE A 226 -16.99 -25.30 24.26
N PHE A 227 -17.46 -24.46 23.32
CA PHE A 227 -17.20 -24.57 21.89
C PHE A 227 -16.44 -23.35 21.39
N GLY A 228 -15.47 -23.57 20.49
CA GLY A 228 -14.75 -22.51 19.79
C GLY A 228 -13.25 -22.63 19.90
N ASP A 229 -12.53 -21.95 19.03
CA ASP A 229 -11.08 -22.02 18.98
C ASP A 229 -10.41 -21.05 19.95
N GLY A 230 -9.20 -21.36 20.40
CA GLY A 230 -8.37 -20.42 21.13
C GLY A 230 -7.93 -19.26 20.23
N GLY A 231 -7.79 -18.07 20.81
CA GLY A 231 -7.26 -16.91 20.12
C GLY A 231 -5.77 -17.04 19.83
N THR A 232 -5.29 -16.39 18.78
CA THR A 232 -3.84 -16.37 18.47
C THR A 232 -3.08 -15.51 19.49
N GLY A 233 -1.83 -15.87 19.78
CA GLY A 233 -0.93 -15.02 20.55
C GLY A 233 -0.52 -13.79 19.74
N GLY A 234 -0.31 -12.67 20.43
CA GLY A 234 0.18 -11.43 19.85
C GLY A 234 1.66 -11.53 19.46
N GLN A 235 2.08 -10.75 18.47
CA GLN A 235 3.49 -10.64 18.11
C GLN A 235 4.29 -10.00 19.27
N GLY A 236 5.55 -10.42 19.45
CA GLY A 236 6.49 -9.73 20.34
C GLY A 236 7.06 -8.47 19.70
N GLY A 237 7.32 -7.44 20.49
CA GLY A 237 7.82 -6.15 19.98
C GLY A 237 9.23 -6.23 19.44
N THR A 238 9.60 -5.24 18.61
CA THR A 238 10.93 -5.21 17.96
C THR A 238 12.09 -5.04 18.96
N PHE A 239 13.31 -5.26 18.47
CA PHE A 239 14.56 -4.98 19.19
C PHE A 239 14.88 -3.48 19.23
N MET A 240 15.81 -3.10 20.11
CA MET A 240 16.38 -1.75 20.13
C MET A 240 17.89 -1.78 20.29
N VAL A 241 18.58 -0.76 19.80
CA VAL A 241 19.99 -0.51 20.12
C VAL A 241 20.10 0.74 20.98
N ASN A 242 20.69 0.59 22.16
CA ASN A 242 20.96 1.71 23.07
C ASN A 242 22.44 1.69 23.49
N GLY A 243 23.18 2.75 23.18
CA GLY A 243 24.61 2.84 23.52
C GLY A 243 25.48 1.72 22.91
N GLY A 244 25.09 1.20 21.74
CA GLY A 244 25.78 0.07 21.09
C GLY A 244 25.42 -1.31 21.67
N VAL A 245 24.52 -1.38 22.66
CA VAL A 245 24.01 -2.63 23.22
C VAL A 245 22.68 -2.97 22.54
N THR A 246 22.59 -4.17 21.98
CA THR A 246 21.34 -4.72 21.44
C THR A 246 20.47 -5.26 22.57
N ILE A 247 19.29 -4.69 22.71
CA ILE A 247 18.21 -5.21 23.57
C ILE A 247 17.33 -6.07 22.67
N PRO A 248 17.21 -7.39 22.93
CA PRO A 248 16.35 -8.29 22.16
C PRO A 248 14.91 -7.78 22.06
N GLY A 249 14.24 -8.17 20.98
CA GLY A 249 12.79 -8.03 20.88
C GLY A 249 12.07 -8.90 21.93
N GLY A 250 10.76 -8.76 21.99
CA GLY A 250 9.95 -9.62 22.86
C GLY A 250 9.62 -10.96 22.23
N THR A 251 9.42 -11.99 23.04
CA THR A 251 8.90 -13.27 22.54
C THR A 251 7.48 -13.11 22.02
N GLY A 252 7.07 -13.98 21.10
CA GLY A 252 5.66 -14.06 20.71
C GLY A 252 4.78 -14.51 21.88
N GLY A 253 3.54 -14.04 21.91
CA GLY A 253 2.54 -14.45 22.89
C GLY A 253 2.09 -15.90 22.67
N THR A 254 1.67 -16.58 23.72
CA THR A 254 1.12 -17.94 23.59
C THR A 254 -0.27 -17.91 22.98
N GLY A 255 -0.59 -18.88 22.13
CA GLY A 255 -1.97 -19.09 21.67
C GLY A 255 -2.87 -19.57 22.82
N GLY A 256 -4.15 -19.19 22.76
CA GLY A 256 -5.15 -19.60 23.74
C GLY A 256 -5.61 -21.04 23.56
N ALA A 257 -6.17 -21.63 24.60
CA ALA A 257 -6.74 -22.97 24.55
C ALA A 257 -8.07 -22.99 23.77
N GLY A 258 -8.31 -24.10 23.06
CA GLY A 258 -9.60 -24.40 22.46
C GLY A 258 -10.68 -24.73 23.50
N GLY A 259 -11.93 -24.73 23.06
CA GLY A 259 -13.08 -25.04 23.91
C GLY A 259 -13.00 -26.43 24.51
N LEU A 260 -13.60 -26.59 25.70
CA LEU A 260 -13.62 -27.84 26.45
C LEU A 260 -14.05 -29.00 25.55
N LEU A 261 -15.24 -28.91 24.97
CA LEU A 261 -15.80 -30.00 24.18
C LEU A 261 -15.19 -30.01 22.77
N TRP A 262 -15.22 -28.88 22.06
CA TRP A 262 -14.64 -28.81 20.72
C TRP A 262 -14.02 -27.45 20.46
N GLY A 263 -12.78 -27.47 19.99
CA GLY A 263 -12.08 -26.28 19.59
C GLY A 263 -10.60 -26.53 19.40
N ASN A 264 -10.04 -25.91 18.38
CA ASN A 264 -8.62 -25.92 18.15
C ASN A 264 -7.92 -24.96 19.12
N GLY A 265 -6.67 -25.25 19.47
CA GLY A 265 -5.82 -24.26 20.11
C GLY A 265 -5.45 -23.12 19.15
N GLY A 266 -5.29 -21.91 19.68
CA GLY A 266 -4.84 -20.77 18.89
C GLY A 266 -3.36 -20.86 18.53
N ALA A 267 -2.95 -20.26 17.42
CA ALA A 267 -1.53 -20.18 17.06
C ALA A 267 -0.73 -19.31 18.04
N GLY A 268 0.55 -19.61 18.24
CA GLY A 268 1.48 -18.72 18.94
C GLY A 268 1.83 -17.49 18.10
N GLY A 269 2.14 -16.38 18.76
CA GLY A 269 2.55 -15.15 18.10
C GLY A 269 3.99 -15.20 17.59
N ILE A 270 4.31 -14.34 16.62
CA ILE A 270 5.67 -14.22 16.09
C ILE A 270 6.58 -13.54 17.12
N GLY A 271 7.82 -13.98 17.26
CA GLY A 271 8.83 -13.30 18.09
C GLY A 271 9.39 -12.04 17.42
N GLY A 272 9.74 -11.03 18.21
CA GLY A 272 10.58 -9.94 17.74
C GLY A 272 12.01 -10.41 17.47
N PRO A 273 12.85 -9.66 16.74
CA PRO A 273 14.23 -10.08 16.45
C PRO A 273 14.99 -10.48 17.73
N TYR A 274 15.76 -11.57 17.64
CA TYR A 274 16.45 -12.23 18.75
C TYR A 274 15.56 -12.91 19.81
N ALA A 275 14.24 -12.97 19.60
CA ALA A 275 13.31 -13.60 20.53
C ALA A 275 12.47 -14.68 19.87
N THR A 276 12.17 -15.72 20.65
CA THR A 276 11.48 -16.91 20.16
C THR A 276 10.02 -16.63 19.83
N GLY A 277 9.48 -17.42 18.91
CA GLY A 277 8.05 -17.48 18.67
C GLY A 277 7.28 -17.99 19.89
N GLY A 278 6.02 -17.59 20.00
CA GLY A 278 5.12 -18.02 21.05
C GLY A 278 4.67 -19.47 20.90
N ARG A 279 4.33 -20.13 21.99
CA ARG A 279 3.79 -21.49 21.95
C ARG A 279 2.34 -21.50 21.43
N GLY A 280 1.99 -22.46 20.59
CA GLY A 280 0.61 -22.73 20.20
C GLY A 280 -0.25 -23.23 21.37
N GLY A 281 -1.50 -22.79 21.42
CA GLY A 281 -2.49 -23.21 22.39
C GLY A 281 -2.90 -24.66 22.20
N SER A 282 -3.38 -25.32 23.26
CA SER A 282 -3.81 -26.72 23.17
C SER A 282 -5.32 -26.82 22.99
N ALA A 283 -5.78 -27.83 22.26
CA ALA A 283 -7.17 -28.28 22.33
C ALA A 283 -7.40 -29.10 23.62
N LEU A 284 -8.67 -29.28 24.00
CA LEU A 284 -9.06 -29.98 25.22
C LEU A 284 -9.56 -31.40 24.93
N TRP A 285 -10.85 -31.63 24.65
CA TRP A 285 -11.35 -32.98 24.35
C TRP A 285 -11.25 -33.34 22.87
N PHE A 286 -11.74 -32.46 22.00
CA PHE A 286 -11.72 -32.59 20.55
C PHE A 286 -11.15 -31.31 19.90
N GLY A 287 -10.33 -31.47 18.87
CA GLY A 287 -9.74 -30.37 18.11
C GLY A 287 -8.23 -30.48 17.99
N ASP A 288 -7.65 -29.73 17.06
CA ASP A 288 -6.21 -29.72 16.81
C ASP A 288 -5.49 -28.72 17.71
N GLY A 289 -4.23 -28.99 18.01
CA GLY A 289 -3.36 -28.03 18.68
C GLY A 289 -3.04 -26.85 17.76
N GLY A 290 -2.88 -25.66 18.33
CA GLY A 290 -2.45 -24.48 17.60
C GLY A 290 -0.99 -24.59 17.17
N THR A 291 -0.64 -23.98 16.05
CA THR A 291 0.76 -23.93 15.60
C THR A 291 1.62 -23.08 16.53
N GLY A 292 2.90 -23.40 16.64
CA GLY A 292 3.88 -22.50 17.26
C GLY A 292 4.09 -21.26 16.39
N GLY A 293 4.37 -20.13 17.03
CA GLY A 293 4.69 -18.89 16.34
C GLY A 293 6.09 -18.93 15.71
N MET A 294 6.29 -18.18 14.63
CA MET A 294 7.60 -18.03 14.02
C MET A 294 8.58 -17.31 14.96
N GLY A 295 9.85 -17.72 14.98
CA GLY A 295 10.91 -16.98 15.67
C GLY A 295 11.19 -15.64 15.00
N GLY A 296 11.52 -14.60 15.78
CA GLY A 296 12.09 -13.40 15.17
C GLY A 296 13.44 -13.71 14.53
N ALA A 297 13.94 -12.84 13.64
CA ALA A 297 15.26 -13.01 13.05
C ALA A 297 16.30 -13.42 14.11
N PHE A 298 17.14 -14.41 13.80
CA PHE A 298 18.13 -15.00 14.71
C PHE A 298 17.60 -15.80 15.91
N ALA A 299 16.31 -16.16 15.95
CA ALA A 299 15.72 -16.88 17.08
C ALA A 299 14.86 -18.08 16.66
N ASN A 300 14.61 -18.99 17.61
CA ASN A 300 13.91 -20.22 17.35
C ASN A 300 12.39 -20.03 17.22
N GLY A 301 11.76 -20.92 16.47
CA GLY A 301 10.31 -21.04 16.42
C GLY A 301 9.72 -21.51 17.74
N GLY A 302 8.45 -21.15 17.97
CA GLY A 302 7.67 -21.56 19.12
C GLY A 302 7.22 -23.01 19.05
N LEU A 303 6.90 -23.60 20.19
CA LEU A 303 6.39 -24.98 20.24
C LEU A 303 4.95 -25.05 19.72
N GLY A 304 4.59 -26.16 19.10
CA GLY A 304 3.20 -26.49 18.78
C GLY A 304 2.38 -26.78 20.04
N GLY A 305 1.07 -26.55 19.94
CA GLY A 305 0.09 -26.90 20.95
C GLY A 305 -0.34 -28.36 20.86
N ASN A 306 -0.85 -28.93 21.95
CA ASN A 306 -1.32 -30.32 21.93
C ASN A 306 -2.70 -30.41 21.29
N GLY A 307 -2.95 -31.50 20.57
CA GLY A 307 -4.28 -31.89 20.10
C GLY A 307 -5.19 -32.32 21.24
N GLY A 308 -6.49 -32.43 20.94
CA GLY A 308 -7.52 -32.83 21.88
C GLY A 308 -7.24 -34.23 22.44
N TYR A 309 -7.49 -34.41 23.73
CA TYR A 309 -7.19 -35.63 24.47
C TYR A 309 -7.75 -36.89 23.82
N LEU A 310 -8.96 -36.83 23.25
CA LEU A 310 -9.53 -37.96 22.51
C LEU A 310 -9.13 -37.90 21.03
N VAL A 311 -9.56 -36.83 20.35
CA VAL A 311 -9.37 -36.67 18.91
C VAL A 311 -8.76 -35.33 18.60
N GLY A 312 -7.62 -35.33 17.92
CA GLY A 312 -6.95 -34.10 17.52
C GLY A 312 -5.49 -34.33 17.14
N ASN A 313 -5.04 -33.61 16.12
CA ASN A 313 -3.63 -33.53 15.78
C ASN A 313 -2.92 -32.55 16.72
N GLY A 314 -1.65 -32.82 17.02
CA GLY A 314 -0.79 -31.80 17.61
C GLY A 314 -0.54 -30.68 16.60
N GLY A 315 -0.47 -29.45 17.08
CA GLY A 315 -0.10 -28.31 16.27
C GLY A 315 1.35 -28.40 15.82
N ALA A 316 1.66 -27.95 14.61
CA ALA A 316 3.04 -27.88 14.14
C ALA A 316 3.86 -26.91 14.99
N GLY A 317 5.16 -27.16 15.12
CA GLY A 317 6.09 -26.16 15.66
C GLY A 317 6.21 -24.97 14.72
N GLY A 318 6.52 -23.80 15.28
CA GLY A 318 6.78 -22.59 14.51
C GLY A 318 8.11 -22.69 13.78
N THR A 319 8.23 -22.01 12.63
CA THR A 319 9.49 -21.93 11.91
C THR A 319 10.52 -21.12 12.69
N GLY A 320 11.80 -21.49 12.58
CA GLY A 320 12.90 -20.65 13.03
C GLY A 320 12.91 -19.31 12.29
N GLY A 321 13.35 -18.25 12.95
CA GLY A 321 13.60 -16.98 12.30
C GLY A 321 14.80 -17.07 11.37
N VAL A 322 14.85 -16.18 10.38
CA VAL A 322 15.89 -16.16 9.34
C VAL A 322 17.31 -16.10 9.92
N VAL A 323 18.28 -16.50 9.10
CA VAL A 323 19.74 -16.56 9.38
C VAL A 323 20.17 -17.71 10.29
N SER A 324 19.55 -17.90 11.46
CA SER A 324 20.05 -18.90 12.43
C SER A 324 19.01 -19.54 13.35
N GLY A 325 17.71 -19.29 13.13
CA GLY A 325 16.65 -19.85 13.97
C GLY A 325 16.41 -21.33 13.72
N ILE A 326 16.23 -22.12 14.76
CA ILE A 326 15.83 -23.52 14.67
C ILE A 326 14.30 -23.61 14.75
N GLY A 327 13.71 -24.53 14.01
CA GLY A 327 12.27 -24.82 14.11
C GLY A 327 11.85 -25.29 15.50
N GLY A 328 10.64 -24.89 15.93
CA GLY A 328 10.05 -25.37 17.17
C GLY A 328 9.59 -26.82 17.07
N LEU A 329 9.49 -27.53 18.20
CA LEU A 329 8.91 -28.88 18.20
C LEU A 329 7.40 -28.81 17.99
N GLY A 330 6.83 -29.81 17.31
CA GLY A 330 5.38 -29.97 17.21
C GLY A 330 4.76 -30.48 18.52
N GLY A 331 3.45 -30.31 18.65
CA GLY A 331 2.69 -30.74 19.81
C GLY A 331 2.29 -32.23 19.77
N ALA A 332 1.84 -32.74 20.91
CA ALA A 332 1.37 -34.12 21.02
C ALA A 332 -0.01 -34.31 20.36
N SER A 333 -0.28 -35.53 19.89
CA SER A 333 -1.59 -35.93 19.35
C SER A 333 -2.59 -36.30 20.46
N GLY A 334 -3.86 -36.47 20.07
CA GLY A 334 -4.87 -37.15 20.87
C GLY A 334 -4.57 -38.63 21.09
N GLN A 335 -5.16 -39.20 22.15
CA GLN A 335 -4.93 -40.58 22.57
C GLN A 335 -5.66 -41.61 21.71
N TRP A 336 -6.80 -41.26 21.11
CA TRP A 336 -7.61 -42.18 20.30
C TRP A 336 -7.38 -41.98 18.80
N LEU A 337 -7.48 -40.75 18.30
CA LEU A 337 -7.25 -40.43 16.88
C LEU A 337 -6.48 -39.10 16.75
N GLY A 338 -5.40 -39.10 15.96
CA GLY A 338 -4.62 -37.90 15.67
C GLY A 338 -3.15 -38.20 15.41
N HIS A 339 -2.45 -37.23 14.84
CA HIS A 339 -1.01 -37.26 14.57
C HIS A 339 -0.27 -36.21 15.40
N SER A 340 0.97 -36.49 15.80
CA SER A 340 1.81 -35.47 16.43
C SER A 340 2.09 -34.36 15.41
N GLY A 341 2.19 -33.13 15.90
CA GLY A 341 2.55 -32.01 15.06
C GLY A 341 3.94 -32.18 14.48
N ALA A 342 4.13 -31.74 13.24
CA ALA A 342 5.47 -31.66 12.66
C ALA A 342 6.33 -30.65 13.44
N ALA A 343 7.64 -30.88 13.51
CA ALA A 343 8.55 -29.80 13.88
C ALA A 343 8.50 -28.68 12.83
N GLY A 344 8.67 -27.45 13.27
CA GLY A 344 8.85 -26.33 12.37
C GLY A 344 10.14 -26.50 11.57
N ALA A 345 10.19 -25.87 10.40
CA ALA A 345 11.43 -25.78 9.64
C ALA A 345 12.42 -24.84 10.33
N ASP A 346 13.71 -25.08 10.13
CA ASP A 346 14.75 -24.11 10.45
C ASP A 346 14.58 -22.84 9.60
N GLY A 347 15.16 -21.75 10.07
CA GLY A 347 15.15 -20.46 9.40
C GLY A 347 15.79 -20.55 8.02
N GLY A 348 15.04 -20.12 7.01
CA GLY A 348 15.51 -20.04 5.64
C GLY A 348 16.36 -18.80 5.34
N PRO A 349 16.64 -18.52 4.06
CA PRO A 349 17.22 -17.26 3.65
C PRO A 349 16.35 -16.09 4.15
N ALA A 350 16.98 -14.95 4.39
CA ALA A 350 16.31 -13.71 4.78
C ALA A 350 15.58 -13.08 3.59
N ALA A 351 14.69 -13.84 2.97
CA ALA A 351 13.98 -13.50 1.76
C ALA A 351 12.50 -13.25 2.04
N VAL A 352 11.92 -12.35 1.25
CA VAL A 352 10.49 -12.05 1.23
C VAL A 352 10.00 -12.03 -0.21
N GLN A 353 8.72 -12.33 -0.40
CA GLN A 353 8.12 -12.36 -1.72
C GLN A 353 8.23 -10.99 -2.40
N LEU A 354 8.72 -10.96 -3.63
CA LEU A 354 8.64 -9.81 -4.51
C LEU A 354 7.47 -10.02 -5.47
N THR A 355 6.57 -9.04 -5.50
CA THR A 355 5.53 -8.93 -6.53
C THR A 355 5.79 -7.71 -7.38
N VAL A 356 5.34 -7.71 -8.63
CA VAL A 356 5.46 -6.53 -9.50
C VAL A 356 4.06 -5.98 -9.74
N HIS A 357 3.84 -4.71 -9.42
CA HIS A 357 2.62 -3.99 -9.76
C HIS A 357 2.94 -2.99 -10.86
N HIS A 358 2.37 -3.21 -12.05
CA HIS A 358 2.77 -2.55 -13.29
C HIS A 358 4.27 -2.77 -13.60
N THR A 359 5.10 -1.78 -13.31
CA THR A 359 6.56 -1.79 -13.55
C THR A 359 7.35 -1.69 -12.25
N ARG A 360 6.68 -1.66 -11.09
CA ARG A 360 7.30 -1.37 -9.80
C ARG A 360 7.32 -2.61 -8.91
N PRO A 361 8.49 -3.02 -8.39
CA PRO A 361 8.58 -4.14 -7.48
C PRO A 361 8.01 -3.71 -6.11
N THR A 362 7.29 -4.64 -5.48
CA THR A 362 6.51 -4.41 -4.25
C THR A 362 6.75 -5.53 -3.27
N MET A 363 6.72 -5.21 -1.98
CA MET A 363 6.77 -6.18 -0.89
C MET A 363 5.71 -5.88 0.17
N GLN A 364 5.29 -6.91 0.90
CA GLN A 364 4.37 -6.74 2.02
C GLN A 364 5.10 -6.19 3.25
N VAL A 365 4.49 -5.20 3.90
CA VAL A 365 5.01 -4.57 5.12
C VAL A 365 3.88 -4.26 6.10
N SER A 366 4.21 -4.12 7.38
CA SER A 366 3.29 -3.55 8.38
C SER A 366 4.05 -2.67 9.36
N VAL A 367 3.40 -1.63 9.88
CA VAL A 367 3.96 -0.68 10.84
C VAL A 367 3.37 -0.93 12.23
N ASP A 368 4.22 -1.17 13.24
CA ASP A 368 3.83 -1.43 14.64
C ASP A 368 2.61 -2.38 14.78
N GLY A 369 2.60 -3.46 13.99
CA GLY A 369 1.54 -4.47 13.99
C GLY A 369 0.18 -4.01 13.45
N GLY A 370 0.15 -2.87 12.75
CA GLY A 370 -0.96 -2.42 11.92
C GLY A 370 -1.22 -3.34 10.72
N PRO A 371 -2.06 -2.91 9.76
CA PRO A 371 -2.40 -3.72 8.60
C PRO A 371 -1.15 -4.09 7.79
N VAL A 372 -1.17 -5.29 7.21
CA VAL A 372 -0.17 -5.70 6.23
C VAL A 372 -0.57 -5.13 4.88
N VAL A 373 0.31 -4.32 4.29
CA VAL A 373 0.07 -3.58 3.05
C VAL A 373 1.16 -3.86 2.03
N GLN A 374 0.87 -3.65 0.75
CA GLN A 374 1.88 -3.72 -0.30
C GLN A 374 2.57 -2.37 -0.44
N ALA A 375 3.89 -2.36 -0.31
CA ALA A 375 4.70 -1.16 -0.45
C ALA A 375 5.60 -1.26 -1.67
N THR A 376 5.68 -0.19 -2.43
CA THR A 376 6.60 -0.09 -3.57
C THR A 376 8.04 0.06 -3.07
N VAL A 377 8.95 -0.68 -3.69
CA VAL A 377 10.38 -0.63 -3.36
C VAL A 377 11.08 0.27 -4.35
N ASP A 378 11.68 1.31 -3.82
CA ASP A 378 12.34 2.36 -4.57
C ASP A 378 13.82 2.41 -4.21
N THR A 379 14.69 1.88 -5.09
CA THR A 379 16.13 1.95 -4.86
C THR A 379 16.66 3.37 -5.06
N GLY A 380 15.95 4.24 -5.78
CA GLY A 380 16.29 5.64 -6.07
C GLY A 380 16.24 6.58 -4.87
N SER A 381 15.57 6.20 -3.77
CA SER A 381 15.38 7.05 -2.60
C SER A 381 15.70 6.33 -1.29
N ASN A 382 15.80 7.09 -0.19
CA ASN A 382 15.89 6.59 1.18
C ASN A 382 14.60 6.89 1.98
N ALA A 383 13.56 7.38 1.31
CA ALA A 383 12.32 7.81 1.92
C ALA A 383 11.52 6.61 2.43
N LEU A 384 10.85 6.76 3.56
CA LEU A 384 9.98 5.71 4.11
C LEU A 384 8.59 6.30 4.34
N PHE A 385 7.70 6.07 3.40
CA PHE A 385 6.38 6.67 3.37
C PHE A 385 5.26 5.63 3.42
N PHE A 386 4.21 5.96 4.15
CA PHE A 386 2.99 5.19 4.23
C PHE A 386 1.79 6.07 3.94
N ALA A 387 0.85 5.54 3.16
CA ALA A 387 -0.46 6.13 3.03
C ALA A 387 -1.19 6.09 4.39
N PRO A 388 -2.07 7.07 4.69
CA PRO A 388 -2.71 7.17 6.00
C PRO A 388 -3.62 5.98 6.33
N GLN A 389 -4.20 5.34 5.31
CA GLN A 389 -5.01 4.12 5.46
C GLN A 389 -4.18 2.85 5.72
N ASP A 390 -2.86 2.91 5.50
CA ASP A 390 -1.96 1.76 5.59
C ASP A 390 -1.30 1.63 6.97
N VAL A 391 -1.68 2.50 7.92
CA VAL A 391 -1.17 2.52 9.30
C VAL A 391 -2.30 2.66 10.30
N ASP A 392 -2.09 2.15 11.53
CA ASP A 392 -2.97 2.45 12.66
C ASP A 392 -2.55 3.78 13.29
N LEU A 393 -3.09 4.89 12.76
CA LEU A 393 -2.80 6.25 13.23
C LEU A 393 -3.06 6.44 14.72
N ALA A 394 -4.04 5.73 15.29
CA ALA A 394 -4.34 5.82 16.72
C ALA A 394 -3.22 5.17 17.55
N ALA A 395 -2.68 4.05 17.09
CA ALA A 395 -1.56 3.37 17.73
C ALA A 395 -0.22 4.13 17.61
N LEU A 396 -0.02 4.88 16.52
CA LEU A 396 1.19 5.70 16.32
C LEU A 396 1.27 6.93 17.25
N GLY A 397 0.14 7.36 17.81
CA GLY A 397 0.08 8.52 18.70
C GLY A 397 0.27 9.86 17.98
N ALA A 398 0.82 10.85 18.68
CA ALA A 398 1.03 12.19 18.13
C ALA A 398 2.24 12.23 17.18
N PRO A 399 2.17 12.94 16.05
CA PRO A 399 3.30 13.11 15.16
C PRO A 399 4.45 13.86 15.84
N ILE A 400 5.68 13.48 15.52
CA ILE A 400 6.91 14.15 15.94
C ILE A 400 7.00 15.53 15.29
N GLN A 401 6.65 15.59 14.00
CA GLN A 401 6.63 16.82 13.20
C GLN A 401 5.56 16.72 12.12
N THR A 402 4.96 17.84 11.73
CA THR A 402 3.85 17.88 10.76
C THR A 402 4.14 18.78 9.56
N GLY A 403 3.56 18.46 8.41
CA GLY A 403 3.61 19.31 7.21
C GLY A 403 4.98 19.39 6.56
N LEU A 404 5.77 18.32 6.67
CA LEU A 404 7.06 18.20 5.98
C LEU A 404 6.83 17.94 4.49
N ILE A 405 7.79 18.35 3.65
CA ILE A 405 7.71 18.21 2.19
C ILE A 405 8.90 17.39 1.68
N TYR A 406 8.62 16.47 0.76
CA TYR A 406 9.62 15.70 0.02
C TYR A 406 9.29 15.77 -1.48
N ASN A 407 10.30 16.03 -2.32
CA ASN A 407 10.13 16.09 -3.77
C ASN A 407 10.87 14.91 -4.42
N PHE A 408 10.15 14.16 -5.26
CA PHE A 408 10.69 13.12 -6.13
C PHE A 408 10.73 13.59 -7.58
N GLY A 409 11.60 12.94 -8.37
CA GLY A 409 11.58 13.05 -9.82
C GLY A 409 12.44 14.18 -10.39
N SER A 410 12.16 14.54 -11.63
CA SER A 410 12.89 15.53 -12.43
C SER A 410 11.94 16.56 -13.04
N PRO A 411 12.41 17.74 -13.49
CA PRO A 411 11.53 18.73 -14.09
C PRO A 411 10.69 18.16 -15.26
N GLY A 412 9.36 18.24 -15.14
CA GLY A 412 8.39 17.64 -16.08
C GLY A 412 7.83 16.28 -15.65
N ASP A 413 8.38 15.69 -14.59
CA ASP A 413 7.94 14.45 -13.94
C ASP A 413 8.25 14.53 -12.44
N GLU A 414 7.60 15.47 -11.75
CA GLU A 414 7.85 15.79 -10.34
C GLU A 414 6.68 15.36 -9.45
N THR A 415 6.99 14.71 -8.33
CA THR A 415 6.01 14.34 -7.30
C THR A 415 6.36 15.01 -5.98
N VAL A 416 5.43 15.79 -5.45
CA VAL A 416 5.55 16.49 -4.17
C VAL A 416 4.71 15.76 -3.12
N VAL A 417 5.38 15.21 -2.11
CA VAL A 417 4.78 14.51 -0.98
C VAL A 417 4.81 15.42 0.24
N THR A 418 3.64 15.71 0.81
CA THR A 418 3.51 16.34 2.13
C THR A 418 3.16 15.28 3.17
N TYR A 419 3.84 15.27 4.31
CA TYR A 419 3.70 14.21 5.31
C TYR A 419 3.90 14.68 6.75
N ASN A 420 3.43 13.85 7.68
CA ASN A 420 3.72 13.94 9.11
C ASN A 420 4.70 12.84 9.51
N GLN A 421 5.63 13.16 10.41
CA GLN A 421 6.69 12.25 10.83
C GLN A 421 6.31 11.52 12.12
N TYR A 422 6.54 10.21 12.17
CA TYR A 422 6.32 9.34 13.32
C TYR A 422 7.54 8.46 13.57
N ARG A 423 7.55 7.75 14.70
CA ARG A 423 8.55 6.73 15.01
C ARG A 423 7.88 5.39 15.25
N ALA A 424 8.26 4.39 14.47
CA ALA A 424 7.62 3.08 14.46
C ALA A 424 8.59 1.98 13.99
N ALA A 425 8.28 0.72 14.30
CA ALA A 425 8.96 -0.42 13.72
C ALA A 425 8.28 -0.85 12.41
N VAL A 426 9.07 -1.20 11.40
CA VAL A 426 8.56 -1.78 10.14
C VAL A 426 8.86 -3.27 10.14
N ASN A 427 7.83 -4.07 9.93
CA ASN A 427 7.91 -5.50 9.74
C ASN A 427 7.82 -5.81 8.24
N PHE A 428 8.84 -6.45 7.68
CA PHE A 428 8.88 -6.90 6.28
C PHE A 428 8.32 -8.33 6.11
N GLY A 429 7.90 -8.97 7.20
CA GLY A 429 7.53 -10.39 7.23
C GLY A 429 8.74 -11.29 7.52
N ASN A 430 8.48 -12.59 7.65
CA ASN A 430 9.51 -13.61 7.89
C ASN A 430 10.42 -13.34 9.12
N GLY A 431 9.89 -12.65 10.14
CA GLY A 431 10.63 -12.25 11.34
C GLY A 431 11.64 -11.12 11.13
N ILE A 432 11.64 -10.47 9.95
CA ILE A 432 12.54 -9.38 9.57
C ILE A 432 11.88 -8.06 9.92
N MET A 433 12.39 -7.41 10.96
CA MET A 433 11.79 -6.21 11.53
C MET A 433 12.87 -5.21 11.91
N THR A 434 12.60 -3.92 11.64
CA THR A 434 13.52 -2.83 11.99
C THR A 434 13.48 -2.54 13.48
N GLN A 435 14.56 -1.99 14.03
CA GLN A 435 14.41 -1.19 15.24
C GLN A 435 13.49 0.01 14.95
N PRO A 436 12.92 0.67 15.97
CA PRO A 436 12.02 1.78 15.73
C PRO A 436 12.74 2.91 15.00
N THR A 437 12.19 3.32 13.86
CA THR A 437 12.78 4.26 12.93
C THR A 437 11.79 5.36 12.56
N THR A 438 12.28 6.41 11.92
CA THR A 438 11.46 7.47 11.35
C THR A 438 10.63 6.93 10.18
N ILE A 439 9.32 7.18 10.21
CA ILE A 439 8.42 7.00 9.07
C ILE A 439 7.71 8.32 8.76
N GLY A 440 7.32 8.52 7.50
CA GLY A 440 6.40 9.57 7.10
C GLY A 440 5.02 9.01 6.77
N VAL A 441 3.97 9.56 7.35
CA VAL A 441 2.59 9.29 6.94
C VAL A 441 2.10 10.42 6.05
N ILE A 442 1.75 10.08 4.81
CA ILE A 442 1.43 11.05 3.77
C ILE A 442 0.10 11.74 4.09
N THR A 443 0.07 13.07 3.94
CA THR A 443 -1.13 13.89 4.06
C THR A 443 -1.63 14.41 2.71
N SER A 444 -0.73 14.57 1.73
CA SER A 444 -1.05 14.99 0.36
C SER A 444 0.07 14.55 -0.58
N GLU A 445 -0.29 14.08 -1.77
CA GLU A 445 0.65 13.76 -2.83
C GLU A 445 0.18 14.41 -4.14
N VAL A 446 1.08 15.13 -4.80
CA VAL A 446 0.79 15.89 -6.01
C VAL A 446 1.83 15.54 -7.07
N HIS A 447 1.36 14.98 -8.18
CA HIS A 447 2.19 14.64 -9.33
C HIS A 447 1.97 15.64 -10.46
N ASN A 448 3.01 16.38 -10.85
CA ASN A 448 2.96 17.41 -11.89
C ASN A 448 1.79 18.41 -11.72
N GLY A 449 1.56 18.84 -10.47
CA GLY A 449 0.46 19.75 -10.10
C GLY A 449 -0.92 19.10 -9.99
N THR A 450 -1.05 17.80 -10.26
CA THR A 450 -2.30 17.04 -10.13
C THR A 450 -2.29 16.22 -8.84
N PRO A 451 -3.29 16.35 -7.94
CA PRO A 451 -3.40 15.49 -6.78
C PRO A 451 -3.52 14.02 -7.18
N VAL A 452 -2.79 13.14 -6.51
CA VAL A 452 -2.85 11.68 -6.69
C VAL A 452 -3.08 10.99 -5.35
N ALA A 453 -3.51 9.72 -5.41
CA ALA A 453 -3.66 8.93 -4.20
C ALA A 453 -2.29 8.66 -3.57
N PRO A 454 -2.12 8.83 -2.24
CA PRO A 454 -0.88 8.54 -1.56
C PRO A 454 -0.38 7.11 -1.79
N GLU A 455 0.89 6.97 -2.17
CA GLU A 455 1.54 5.67 -2.36
C GLU A 455 2.44 5.30 -1.17
N THR A 456 2.29 4.07 -0.67
CA THR A 456 3.23 3.51 0.32
C THR A 456 4.52 3.07 -0.37
N LEU A 457 5.65 3.60 0.11
CA LEU A 457 6.96 3.50 -0.54
C LEU A 457 8.07 3.22 0.47
N ILE A 458 8.92 2.24 0.16
CA ILE A 458 10.14 1.88 0.89
C ILE A 458 11.36 2.24 0.02
N GLY A 459 11.98 3.34 0.37
CA GLY A 459 13.26 3.78 -0.16
C GLY A 459 14.41 2.96 0.40
N VAL A 460 15.19 2.33 -0.48
CA VAL A 460 16.31 1.44 -0.11
C VAL A 460 17.67 1.91 -0.64
N GLY A 461 17.77 3.12 -1.17
CA GLY A 461 18.99 3.74 -1.67
C GLY A 461 19.91 4.28 -0.55
N ALA A 462 21.16 3.83 -0.52
CA ALA A 462 22.14 4.13 0.55
C ALA A 462 22.55 5.61 0.67
N ASN A 463 22.60 6.31 -0.46
CA ASN A 463 23.21 7.64 -0.64
C ASN A 463 22.24 8.61 -1.35
N ALA A 464 20.93 8.42 -1.16
CA ALA A 464 19.91 9.33 -1.70
C ALA A 464 19.88 10.71 -0.98
N ASN A 465 20.68 10.90 0.09
CA ASN A 465 21.00 12.18 0.74
C ASN A 465 19.80 13.05 1.15
N ASN A 466 18.76 12.46 1.74
CA ASN A 466 17.71 13.23 2.40
C ASN A 466 17.93 13.32 3.94
N PRO A 467 18.06 14.53 4.53
CA PRO A 467 18.28 14.68 5.97
C PRO A 467 17.08 14.28 6.84
N ALA A 468 15.85 14.25 6.30
CA ALA A 468 14.68 13.78 7.03
C ALA A 468 14.67 12.24 7.21
N PHE A 469 15.38 11.53 6.34
CA PHE A 469 15.54 10.07 6.37
C PHE A 469 17.02 9.72 6.28
N ALA A 470 17.79 9.97 7.34
CA ALA A 470 19.24 9.80 7.34
C ALA A 470 19.72 8.36 7.02
N PHE A 471 18.85 7.35 7.23
CA PHE A 471 19.12 5.94 6.95
C PHE A 471 17.89 5.30 6.31
N THR A 472 18.11 4.29 5.47
CA THR A 472 17.03 3.47 4.90
C THR A 472 16.42 2.58 5.98
N ALA A 473 15.20 2.09 5.74
CA ALA A 473 14.55 1.12 6.63
C ALA A 473 15.40 -0.16 6.80
N VAL A 474 16.09 -0.59 5.73
CA VAL A 474 16.92 -1.80 5.73
C VAL A 474 18.15 -1.61 6.63
N GLN A 475 18.77 -0.43 6.64
CA GLN A 475 19.88 -0.12 7.55
C GLN A 475 19.47 -0.12 9.04
N GLN A 476 18.17 -0.14 9.34
CA GLN A 476 17.62 -0.26 10.69
C GLN A 476 17.32 -1.71 11.09
N LEU A 477 17.64 -2.68 10.24
CA LEU A 477 17.53 -4.10 10.57
C LEU A 477 18.63 -4.57 11.54
N PRO A 478 18.46 -5.72 12.20
CA PRO A 478 19.44 -6.22 13.14
C PRO A 478 20.63 -6.91 12.45
N GLY A 479 21.84 -6.62 12.91
CA GLY A 479 23.04 -7.37 12.57
C GLY A 479 23.32 -7.45 11.08
N VAL A 480 23.55 -8.67 10.56
CA VAL A 480 23.89 -8.89 9.14
C VAL A 480 22.76 -8.51 8.19
N LEU A 481 21.50 -8.41 8.64
CA LEU A 481 20.37 -8.04 7.78
C LEU A 481 20.44 -6.59 7.31
N ALA A 482 21.19 -5.73 8.02
CA ALA A 482 21.35 -4.32 7.68
C ALA A 482 22.43 -4.05 6.61
N GLN A 483 23.07 -5.08 6.06
CA GLN A 483 24.17 -4.91 5.12
C GLN A 483 23.74 -4.51 3.71
N GLY A 484 22.53 -4.87 3.29
CA GLY A 484 22.03 -4.58 1.95
C GLY A 484 20.75 -5.30 1.62
N ILE A 485 20.31 -5.11 0.38
CA ILE A 485 19.12 -5.75 -0.18
C ILE A 485 19.37 -6.17 -1.64
N LEU A 486 19.08 -7.44 -1.93
CA LEU A 486 19.02 -7.99 -3.27
C LEU A 486 17.60 -7.83 -3.83
N VAL A 487 17.50 -7.25 -5.02
CA VAL A 487 16.25 -7.19 -5.80
C VAL A 487 16.34 -8.21 -6.92
N ASN A 488 15.60 -9.32 -6.81
CA ASN A 488 15.61 -10.40 -7.80
C ASN A 488 14.20 -10.57 -8.39
N GLN A 489 13.83 -9.72 -9.34
CA GLN A 489 12.54 -9.84 -10.03
C GLN A 489 12.42 -11.12 -10.87
N PRO A 490 13.48 -11.60 -11.57
CA PRO A 490 13.39 -12.83 -12.35
C PRO A 490 12.98 -14.07 -11.53
N GLN A 491 13.33 -14.09 -10.24
CA GLN A 491 12.93 -15.16 -9.32
C GLN A 491 11.92 -14.74 -8.25
N HIS A 492 11.38 -13.53 -8.37
CA HIS A 492 10.30 -13.02 -7.52
C HIS A 492 10.61 -12.99 -6.01
N TYR A 493 11.81 -12.58 -5.61
CA TYR A 493 12.09 -12.32 -4.19
C TYR A 493 13.00 -11.12 -3.95
N PHE A 494 12.85 -10.51 -2.79
CA PHE A 494 13.87 -9.67 -2.17
C PHE A 494 14.64 -10.50 -1.15
N GLN A 495 15.93 -10.25 -0.98
CA GLN A 495 16.71 -10.86 0.10
C GLN A 495 17.54 -9.82 0.83
N PHE A 496 17.46 -9.82 2.15
CA PHE A 496 18.16 -8.89 3.03
C PHE A 496 19.47 -9.46 3.54
N GLY A 497 20.41 -8.58 3.85
CA GLY A 497 21.73 -8.91 4.37
C GLY A 497 22.75 -9.17 3.28
N GLU A 498 23.73 -10.05 3.52
CA GLU A 498 24.83 -10.31 2.59
C GLU A 498 24.35 -10.73 1.19
N ASN A 499 25.04 -10.26 0.15
CA ASN A 499 24.78 -10.68 -1.22
C ASN A 499 25.02 -12.19 -1.37
N PRO A 500 24.00 -13.01 -1.66
CA PRO A 500 24.16 -14.45 -1.76
C PRO A 500 24.62 -14.89 -3.17
N LEU A 501 24.69 -13.98 -4.14
CA LEU A 501 24.88 -14.33 -5.55
C LEU A 501 26.31 -14.03 -6.05
N THR A 502 26.59 -14.56 -7.24
CA THR A 502 27.87 -14.35 -7.91
C THR A 502 27.83 -13.10 -8.77
N GLU A 503 28.77 -12.20 -8.52
CA GLU A 503 28.88 -10.92 -9.22
C GLU A 503 29.30 -11.06 -10.69
N ILE A 504 28.66 -10.25 -11.55
CA ILE A 504 29.08 -9.91 -12.91
C ILE A 504 29.99 -8.67 -12.89
N ALA A 505 29.53 -7.61 -12.21
CA ALA A 505 30.24 -6.36 -12.05
C ALA A 505 29.72 -5.59 -10.82
N ARG A 506 30.51 -4.65 -10.31
CA ARG A 506 30.13 -3.74 -9.23
C ARG A 506 30.50 -2.31 -9.55
N VAL A 507 29.78 -1.37 -8.94
CA VAL A 507 30.07 0.06 -9.00
C VAL A 507 29.96 0.71 -7.62
N THR A 508 30.81 1.69 -7.35
CA THR A 508 30.73 2.47 -6.11
C THR A 508 29.53 3.41 -6.15
N GLY A 509 28.82 3.50 -5.02
CA GLY A 509 27.61 4.31 -4.86
C GLY A 509 26.33 3.48 -4.95
N SER A 510 25.28 3.89 -4.24
CA SER A 510 23.93 3.32 -4.33
C SER A 510 22.90 4.36 -3.89
N PRO A 511 21.91 4.74 -4.72
CA PRO A 511 21.65 4.25 -6.08
C PRO A 511 22.46 4.95 -7.17
N VAL A 512 23.19 6.02 -6.81
CA VAL A 512 23.89 6.89 -7.78
C VAL A 512 25.37 6.53 -7.87
N THR A 513 25.87 6.43 -9.10
CA THR A 513 27.27 6.13 -9.43
C THR A 513 27.75 6.92 -10.64
N ASN A 514 29.06 7.07 -10.79
CA ASN A 514 29.71 7.71 -11.94
C ASN A 514 30.50 6.68 -12.79
N GLU A 515 30.29 5.40 -12.54
CA GLU A 515 31.06 4.30 -13.15
C GLU A 515 30.31 3.60 -14.28
N LEU A 516 29.04 3.96 -14.52
CA LEU A 516 28.27 3.47 -15.67
C LEU A 516 28.77 4.07 -16.99
N ARG A 517 28.63 3.29 -18.06
CA ARG A 517 28.84 3.73 -19.43
C ARG A 517 27.61 3.39 -20.26
N VAL A 518 27.28 4.25 -21.21
CA VAL A 518 26.13 4.08 -22.11
C VAL A 518 26.57 4.18 -23.55
N GLN A 519 26.06 3.29 -24.39
CA GLN A 519 26.14 3.39 -25.84
C GLN A 519 24.73 3.44 -26.40
N ILE A 520 24.48 4.39 -27.31
CA ILE A 520 23.20 4.53 -28.00
C ILE A 520 23.37 4.13 -29.46
N ASN A 521 22.55 3.21 -29.94
CA ASN A 521 22.68 2.61 -31.26
C ASN A 521 24.13 2.09 -31.48
N ASP A 522 24.70 2.38 -32.65
CA ASP A 522 26.04 1.91 -33.05
C ASP A 522 27.14 2.95 -32.72
N THR A 523 26.93 3.80 -31.71
CA THR A 523 27.94 4.78 -31.26
C THR A 523 28.99 4.17 -30.32
N SER A 524 30.01 4.94 -29.93
CA SER A 524 30.97 4.52 -28.92
C SER A 524 30.40 4.64 -27.50
N LEU A 525 30.84 3.77 -26.59
CA LEU A 525 30.54 3.86 -25.15
C LEU A 525 30.99 5.20 -24.54
N GLN A 526 30.03 5.93 -23.99
CA GLN A 526 30.20 7.21 -23.31
C GLN A 526 30.15 7.02 -21.80
N ALA A 527 30.97 7.76 -21.05
CA ALA A 527 30.90 7.75 -19.59
C ALA A 527 29.65 8.47 -19.08
N VAL A 528 29.02 7.92 -18.05
CA VAL A 528 27.88 8.53 -17.35
C VAL A 528 28.39 9.17 -16.07
N THR A 529 28.34 10.50 -16.01
CA THR A 529 28.82 11.27 -14.85
C THR A 529 27.83 11.33 -13.69
N LEU A 530 26.60 10.84 -13.87
CA LEU A 530 25.57 10.76 -12.84
C LEU A 530 24.53 9.70 -13.24
N GLY A 531 24.76 8.45 -12.87
CA GLY A 531 23.91 7.31 -13.21
C GLY A 531 23.17 6.78 -11.98
N ALA A 532 21.84 6.69 -12.05
CA ALA A 532 20.99 6.13 -11.01
C ALA A 532 20.49 4.74 -11.45
N VAL A 533 20.73 3.72 -10.61
CA VAL A 533 20.20 2.36 -10.80
C VAL A 533 18.96 2.22 -9.93
N ASP A 534 17.79 2.39 -10.54
CA ASP A 534 16.60 2.86 -9.82
C ASP A 534 15.31 2.13 -10.23
N THR A 535 14.77 1.30 -9.33
CA THR A 535 13.47 0.63 -9.51
C THR A 535 12.29 1.61 -9.56
N GLY A 536 12.39 2.76 -8.90
CA GLY A 536 11.39 3.83 -8.88
C GLY A 536 11.36 4.67 -10.16
N GLY A 537 12.43 4.65 -10.96
CA GLY A 537 12.54 5.37 -12.23
C GLY A 537 11.69 4.81 -13.38
N VAL A 538 10.97 3.70 -13.15
CA VAL A 538 10.02 3.05 -14.07
C VAL A 538 10.62 2.77 -15.46
N ASN A 539 10.46 3.68 -16.43
CA ASN A 539 10.90 3.51 -17.82
C ASN A 539 12.33 4.04 -18.07
N GLY A 540 12.93 4.66 -17.06
CA GLY A 540 14.24 5.27 -17.12
C GLY A 540 14.26 6.61 -17.83
N THR A 541 15.36 7.34 -17.63
CA THR A 541 15.60 8.65 -18.25
C THR A 541 17.01 8.77 -18.77
N ILE A 542 17.18 9.55 -19.84
CA ILE A 542 18.48 9.77 -20.47
C ILE A 542 18.74 11.27 -20.72
N PRO A 543 19.85 11.81 -20.21
CA PRO A 543 20.27 13.17 -20.51
C PRO A 543 20.53 13.35 -22.00
N ARG A 544 20.04 14.45 -22.59
CA ARG A 544 20.19 14.72 -24.02
C ARG A 544 21.65 14.73 -24.50
N ASN A 545 22.61 15.04 -23.62
CA ASN A 545 24.04 15.02 -23.96
C ASN A 545 24.62 13.62 -24.21
N LEU A 546 23.94 12.55 -23.78
CA LEU A 546 24.33 11.18 -24.09
C LEU A 546 23.75 10.69 -25.43
N LEU A 547 22.81 11.46 -26.01
CA LEU A 547 22.17 11.11 -27.27
C LEU A 547 23.04 11.48 -28.48
N PRO A 548 23.05 10.64 -29.52
CA PRO A 548 23.74 10.94 -30.76
C PRO A 548 23.02 12.07 -31.52
N PRO A 549 23.71 12.77 -32.45
CA PRO A 549 23.18 13.96 -33.12
C PRO A 549 21.78 13.76 -33.74
N GLU A 550 21.50 12.57 -34.27
CA GLU A 550 20.21 12.22 -34.87
C GLU A 550 19.06 12.17 -33.87
N LEU A 551 19.31 12.01 -32.57
CA LEU A 551 18.31 11.97 -31.49
C LEU A 551 18.28 13.24 -30.63
N GLN A 552 19.24 14.17 -30.80
CA GLN A 552 19.31 15.41 -30.00
C GLN A 552 18.17 16.40 -30.27
N HIS A 553 17.39 16.19 -31.33
CA HIS A 553 16.21 17.00 -31.63
C HIS A 553 15.02 16.72 -30.70
N ILE A 554 15.05 15.63 -29.93
CA ILE A 554 13.95 15.24 -29.03
C ILE A 554 13.91 16.20 -27.82
N PRO A 555 12.77 16.88 -27.56
CA PRO A 555 12.64 17.85 -26.47
C PRO A 555 12.71 17.20 -25.07
N VAL A 556 12.88 18.02 -24.02
CA VAL A 556 12.92 17.51 -22.64
C VAL A 556 11.49 17.10 -22.30
N GLY A 557 11.32 15.93 -21.70
CA GLY A 557 10.00 15.32 -21.52
C GLY A 557 9.50 14.53 -22.74
N GLY A 558 10.23 14.54 -23.86
CA GLY A 558 9.98 13.64 -24.99
C GLY A 558 10.54 12.25 -24.72
N THR A 559 10.03 11.22 -25.40
CA THR A 559 10.51 9.83 -25.25
C THR A 559 11.35 9.38 -26.46
N LEU A 560 12.24 8.42 -26.24
CA LEU A 560 13.05 7.84 -27.31
C LEU A 560 12.18 7.05 -28.31
N PRO A 561 12.44 7.17 -29.63
CA PRO A 561 11.67 6.51 -30.67
C PRO A 561 11.90 4.99 -30.63
N ALA A 562 10.93 4.23 -31.14
CA ALA A 562 11.02 2.77 -31.23
C ALA A 562 12.26 2.32 -32.02
N GLY A 563 12.90 1.24 -31.57
CA GLY A 563 14.10 0.67 -32.19
C GLY A 563 15.41 1.32 -31.74
N THR A 564 15.38 2.33 -30.86
CA THR A 564 16.61 2.89 -30.27
C THR A 564 17.25 1.85 -29.36
N LYS A 565 18.52 1.53 -29.58
CA LYS A 565 19.26 0.59 -28.74
C LYS A 565 20.03 1.34 -27.66
N ILE A 566 19.94 0.87 -26.42
CA ILE A 566 20.64 1.42 -25.27
C ILE A 566 21.43 0.27 -24.65
N TYR A 567 22.76 0.36 -24.72
CA TYR A 567 23.65 -0.57 -24.03
C TYR A 567 24.19 0.11 -22.79
N VAL A 568 24.15 -0.59 -21.65
CA VAL A 568 24.71 -0.11 -20.39
C VAL A 568 25.80 -1.05 -19.93
N ALA A 569 26.93 -0.50 -19.53
CA ALA A 569 28.14 -1.24 -19.19
C ALA A 569 28.83 -0.68 -17.95
N VAL A 570 29.67 -1.52 -17.34
CA VAL A 570 30.65 -1.15 -16.31
C VAL A 570 32.03 -1.51 -16.85
N GLY A 571 32.90 -0.52 -17.02
CA GLY A 571 34.15 -0.71 -17.76
C GLY A 571 33.86 -1.15 -19.21
N ASP A 572 34.30 -2.34 -19.60
CA ASP A 572 34.01 -2.95 -20.90
C ASP A 572 33.00 -4.12 -20.80
N THR A 573 32.49 -4.40 -19.59
CA THR A 573 31.48 -5.44 -19.35
C THR A 573 30.10 -4.87 -19.62
N VAL A 574 29.45 -5.31 -20.69
CA VAL A 574 28.06 -4.97 -20.99
C VAL A 574 27.14 -5.68 -20.01
N LEU A 575 26.31 -4.92 -19.29
CA LEU A 575 25.33 -5.44 -18.36
C LEU A 575 24.04 -5.84 -19.09
N TYR A 576 23.52 -4.95 -19.93
CA TYR A 576 22.30 -5.21 -20.70
C TYR A 576 22.22 -4.37 -21.98
N GLU A 577 21.37 -4.85 -22.90
CA GLU A 577 20.88 -4.13 -24.07
C GLU A 577 19.37 -3.93 -23.91
N GLN A 578 18.90 -2.70 -24.11
CA GLN A 578 17.48 -2.35 -24.19
C GLN A 578 17.17 -1.86 -25.60
N ILE A 579 16.11 -2.38 -26.22
CA ILE A 579 15.56 -1.84 -27.46
C ILE A 579 14.23 -1.16 -27.12
N THR A 580 14.15 0.16 -27.34
CA THR A 580 12.96 0.94 -26.99
C THR A 580 11.77 0.55 -27.89
N LEU A 581 10.57 0.48 -27.32
CA LEU A 581 9.33 0.20 -28.07
C LEU A 581 8.64 1.48 -28.60
N GLY A 582 9.16 2.66 -28.24
CA GLY A 582 8.52 3.95 -28.50
C GLY A 582 7.28 4.19 -27.64
N GLY A 583 6.63 5.34 -27.82
CA GLY A 583 5.43 5.72 -27.07
C GLY A 583 5.73 6.32 -25.69
N THR A 584 4.69 6.46 -24.88
CA THR A 584 4.76 7.13 -23.56
C THR A 584 5.49 6.32 -22.49
N SER A 585 5.72 5.02 -22.72
CA SER A 585 6.44 4.14 -21.80
C SER A 585 7.90 3.92 -22.19
N ALA A 586 8.41 4.63 -23.20
CA ALA A 586 9.82 4.57 -23.56
C ALA A 586 10.66 5.51 -22.67
N THR A 587 11.97 5.25 -22.61
CA THR A 587 12.93 6.07 -21.86
C THR A 587 12.80 7.54 -22.24
N MET A 588 12.65 8.40 -21.24
CA MET A 588 12.40 9.83 -21.41
C MET A 588 13.71 10.61 -21.54
N VAL A 589 13.73 11.60 -22.43
CA VAL A 589 14.87 12.51 -22.60
C VAL A 589 14.78 13.62 -21.55
N THR A 590 15.83 13.70 -20.72
CA THR A 590 15.98 14.71 -19.67
C THR A 590 17.12 15.68 -20.00
N ALA A 591 17.16 16.80 -19.26
CA ALA A 591 18.17 17.86 -19.32
C ALA A 591 18.38 18.57 -20.68
N PRO A 592 18.45 19.92 -20.71
CA PRO A 592 18.91 20.65 -21.88
C PRO A 592 20.31 20.24 -22.34
N LEU A 593 20.59 20.38 -23.64
CA LEU A 593 21.91 20.09 -24.19
C LEU A 593 22.99 20.96 -23.49
N GLY A 594 24.06 20.32 -23.00
CA GLY A 594 25.17 21.00 -22.34
C GLY A 594 24.97 21.30 -20.84
N SER A 595 23.81 20.96 -20.25
CA SER A 595 23.54 21.20 -18.82
C SER A 595 23.91 20.04 -17.89
N GLY A 596 24.23 18.86 -18.45
CA GLY A 596 24.39 17.63 -17.68
C GLY A 596 23.06 17.13 -17.10
N GLY A 597 22.98 15.87 -16.70
CA GLY A 597 21.73 15.30 -16.16
C GLY A 597 21.95 13.93 -15.54
N VAL A 598 20.92 13.42 -14.86
CA VAL A 598 20.89 12.06 -14.32
C VAL A 598 20.47 11.10 -15.44
N PHE A 599 21.31 10.11 -15.74
CA PHE A 599 20.87 8.91 -16.43
C PHE A 599 20.22 7.98 -15.42
N ASN A 600 18.97 7.62 -15.62
CA ASN A 600 18.23 6.70 -14.73
C ASN A 600 17.91 5.42 -15.51
N THR A 601 18.34 4.26 -15.01
CA THR A 601 18.11 2.98 -15.69
C THR A 601 16.63 2.60 -15.76
N GLY A 602 15.81 3.15 -14.86
CA GLY A 602 14.49 2.64 -14.55
C GLY A 602 14.54 1.20 -14.04
N ASN A 603 13.38 0.54 -14.10
CA ASN A 603 13.22 -0.83 -13.63
C ASN A 603 13.77 -1.88 -14.61
N TYR A 604 14.11 -1.51 -15.85
CA TYR A 604 14.48 -2.45 -16.90
C TYR A 604 15.59 -3.46 -16.51
N PRO A 605 16.76 -3.06 -15.97
CA PRO A 605 17.80 -4.03 -15.63
C PRO A 605 17.37 -5.04 -14.55
N TYR A 606 16.50 -4.64 -13.63
CA TYR A 606 15.97 -5.54 -12.59
C TYR A 606 15.06 -6.62 -13.16
N THR A 607 14.50 -6.44 -14.36
CA THR A 607 13.72 -7.49 -15.05
C THR A 607 14.61 -8.57 -15.68
N LEU A 608 15.90 -8.28 -15.84
CA LEU A 608 16.86 -9.13 -16.54
C LEU A 608 17.78 -9.87 -15.57
N MET A 609 18.20 -9.22 -14.50
CA MET A 609 19.19 -9.76 -13.57
C MET A 609 18.89 -9.35 -12.12
N PRO A 610 19.36 -10.13 -11.13
CA PRO A 610 19.38 -9.70 -9.74
C PRO A 610 20.38 -8.56 -9.57
N ILE A 611 19.97 -7.54 -8.80
CA ILE A 611 20.82 -6.40 -8.46
C ILE A 611 20.84 -6.23 -6.95
N TYR A 612 22.03 -6.26 -6.38
CA TYR A 612 22.25 -6.08 -4.95
C TYR A 612 22.69 -4.66 -4.63
N HIS A 613 22.01 -4.05 -3.67
CA HIS A 613 22.34 -2.75 -3.11
C HIS A 613 23.00 -2.94 -1.76
N SER A 614 24.32 -2.78 -1.72
CA SER A 614 25.12 -2.76 -0.49
C SER A 614 25.04 -1.39 0.18
N TYR A 615 25.02 -1.39 1.52
CA TYR A 615 25.15 -0.18 2.34
C TYR A 615 26.59 0.11 2.79
N ASP A 616 27.55 -0.67 2.31
CA ASP A 616 28.99 -0.46 2.51
C ASP A 616 29.65 0.15 1.26
N PRO A 617 30.53 1.18 1.39
CA PRO A 617 30.81 1.97 2.60
C PRO A 617 29.62 2.78 3.09
N ALA A 618 29.51 2.97 4.41
CA ALA A 618 28.39 3.70 5.02
C ALA A 618 28.20 5.10 4.41
N GLY A 619 26.95 5.42 4.03
CA GLY A 619 26.58 6.68 3.39
C GLY A 619 26.96 6.79 1.90
N VAL A 620 27.61 5.77 1.32
CA VAL A 620 27.95 5.71 -0.11
C VAL A 620 27.27 4.52 -0.77
N GLY A 621 27.46 3.33 -0.18
CA GLY A 621 26.98 2.06 -0.71
C GLY A 621 27.72 1.58 -1.96
N THR A 622 27.33 0.41 -2.44
CA THR A 622 27.83 -0.22 -3.67
C THR A 622 26.65 -0.89 -4.38
N ILE A 623 26.59 -0.83 -5.70
CA ILE A 623 25.65 -1.62 -6.50
C ILE A 623 26.41 -2.78 -7.12
N VAL A 624 25.86 -3.99 -6.98
CA VAL A 624 26.42 -5.22 -7.55
C VAL A 624 25.38 -5.81 -8.50
N PHE A 625 25.82 -6.11 -9.72
CA PHE A 625 25.03 -6.77 -10.75
C PHE A 625 25.39 -8.24 -10.74
N ASP A 626 24.42 -9.11 -10.49
CA ASP A 626 24.68 -10.53 -10.22
C ASP A 626 24.18 -11.45 -11.33
N LEU A 627 24.79 -12.63 -11.40
CA LEU A 627 24.29 -13.73 -12.23
C LEU A 627 23.00 -14.31 -11.62
N LEU A 628 22.08 -14.74 -12.49
CA LEU A 628 20.97 -15.57 -12.06
C LEU A 628 21.50 -16.86 -11.40
N PRO A 629 20.96 -17.26 -10.24
CA PRO A 629 21.37 -18.52 -9.64
C PRO A 629 20.94 -19.68 -10.54
N THR A 630 21.88 -20.60 -10.77
CA THR A 630 21.75 -21.76 -11.66
C THR A 630 20.84 -22.84 -11.11
#